data_AF-A0A7J6VZJ1-F1
#
_entry.id   AF-A0A7J6VZJ1-F1
#
_cell.length_a   1.000
_cell.length_b   1.000
_cell.length_c   1.000
_cell.angle_alpha   90.00
_cell.angle_beta   90.00
_cell.angle_gamma   90.00
#
_symmetry.space_group_name_H-M   'P 1'
#
loop_
_entity.id
_entity.type
_entity.pdbx_description
1 polymer ?
#
loop_
_entity_poly.entity_id
_entity_poly.type
_entity_poly.pdbx_seq_one_letter_code
_entity_poly.pdbx_strand_id
1 'polypeptide(L)'
;MRKLGCWDMRGFNKKFKHAEVGRLVRENDLNIIGLVETKVKQEKAYQFVQDVGPGWEYAQNYTFCSRGRIWVCWNPNVCAMNNIETSLQFINMKVSMLTSTPFIVTIVYGSNDLVARKKLWGYLMNFAA
;
A
#
# COMPACT_ATOMS: atom_id res chain seq x y z
N MET A 1 -3.38 15.45 10.53
CA MET A 1 -4.00 14.31 11.24
C MET A 1 -3.62 13.03 10.49
N ARG A 2 -3.34 11.91 11.17
CA ARG A 2 -3.01 10.63 10.52
C ARG A 2 -4.26 10.07 9.85
N LYS A 3 -4.27 10.02 8.51
CA LYS A 3 -5.40 9.52 7.72
C LYS A 3 -4.91 8.51 6.70
N LEU A 4 -5.36 7.27 6.87
CA LEU A 4 -4.96 6.11 6.08
C LEU A 4 -6.21 5.35 5.64
N GLY A 5 -6.24 4.93 4.38
CA GLY A 5 -7.24 4.01 3.85
C GLY A 5 -6.62 2.72 3.32
N CYS A 6 -7.44 1.69 3.16
CA CYS A 6 -7.04 0.45 2.49
C CYS A 6 -8.21 -0.10 1.66
N TRP A 7 -7.93 -0.60 0.45
CA TRP A 7 -8.95 -1.15 -0.43
C TRP A 7 -8.46 -2.38 -1.20
N ASP A 8 -9.20 -3.49 -1.09
CA ASP A 8 -9.15 -4.60 -2.05
C ASP A 8 -9.77 -4.20 -3.40
N MET A 9 -8.90 -3.99 -4.38
CA MET A 9 -9.30 -3.54 -5.71
C MET A 9 -9.88 -4.66 -6.57
N ARG A 10 -9.56 -5.93 -6.27
CA ARG A 10 -9.86 -7.09 -7.15
C ARG A 10 -9.55 -6.80 -8.61
N GLY A 11 -8.41 -6.18 -8.87
CA GLY A 11 -7.92 -5.74 -10.17
C GLY A 11 -8.09 -4.24 -10.41
N PHE A 12 -6.99 -3.57 -10.76
CA PHE A 12 -6.86 -2.12 -10.86
C PHE A 12 -6.45 -1.64 -12.26
N ASN A 13 -6.88 -2.35 -13.31
CA ASN A 13 -6.55 -1.99 -14.71
C ASN A 13 -7.57 -1.05 -15.37
N LYS A 14 -8.71 -0.79 -14.74
CA LYS A 14 -9.81 -0.02 -15.33
C LYS A 14 -9.72 1.44 -14.87
N LYS A 15 -9.69 2.40 -15.80
CA LYS A 15 -9.56 3.84 -15.49
C LYS A 15 -10.56 4.37 -14.47
N PHE A 16 -11.82 3.92 -14.51
CA PHE A 16 -12.81 4.36 -13.53
C PHE A 16 -12.42 4.00 -12.09
N LYS A 17 -11.68 2.89 -11.87
CA LYS A 17 -11.20 2.54 -10.54
C LYS A 17 -10.15 3.53 -10.04
N HIS A 18 -9.32 4.08 -10.93
CA HIS A 18 -8.34 5.10 -10.54
C HIS A 18 -9.09 6.36 -10.09
N ALA A 19 -10.13 6.76 -10.83
CA ALA A 19 -10.99 7.87 -10.46
C ALA A 19 -11.68 7.65 -9.10
N GLU A 20 -12.20 6.45 -8.83
CA GLU A 20 -12.82 6.10 -7.54
C GLU A 20 -11.82 6.12 -6.38
N VAL A 21 -10.60 5.58 -6.58
CA VAL A 21 -9.55 5.64 -5.56
C VAL A 21 -9.11 7.08 -5.31
N GLY A 22 -8.93 7.89 -6.37
CA GLY A 22 -8.64 9.32 -6.23
C GLY A 22 -9.78 10.08 -5.53
N ARG A 23 -11.04 9.73 -5.80
CA ARG A 23 -12.21 10.29 -5.11
C ARG A 23 -12.20 9.93 -3.63
N LEU A 24 -11.98 8.65 -3.29
CA LEU A 24 -11.85 8.17 -1.91
C LEU A 24 -10.76 8.94 -1.15
N VAL A 25 -9.58 9.10 -1.79
CA VAL A 25 -8.46 9.86 -1.23
C VAL A 25 -8.85 11.30 -0.93
N ARG A 26 -9.50 11.99 -1.88
CA ARG A 26 -9.90 13.40 -1.70
C ARG A 26 -11.02 13.59 -0.68
N GLU A 27 -12.09 12.78 -0.77
CA GLU A 27 -13.26 12.92 0.11
C GLU A 27 -12.94 12.62 1.57
N ASN A 28 -11.96 11.74 1.82
CA ASN A 28 -11.54 11.39 3.18
C ASN A 28 -10.26 12.10 3.61
N ASP A 29 -9.65 12.91 2.74
CA ASP A 29 -8.39 13.61 2.99
C ASP A 29 -7.29 12.63 3.45
N LEU A 30 -7.14 11.53 2.70
CA LEU A 30 -6.17 10.48 3.00
C LEU A 30 -4.77 10.93 2.61
N ASN A 31 -3.80 10.63 3.48
CA ASN A 31 -2.38 10.88 3.22
C ASN A 31 -1.66 9.62 2.74
N ILE A 32 -2.23 8.45 3.04
CA ILE A 32 -1.69 7.13 2.72
C ILE A 32 -2.85 6.23 2.28
N ILE A 33 -2.65 5.44 1.24
CA ILE A 33 -3.61 4.41 0.81
C ILE A 33 -2.91 3.08 0.50
N GLY A 34 -3.38 2.01 1.12
CA GLY A 34 -3.04 0.63 0.76
C GLY A 34 -3.98 0.10 -0.31
N LEU A 35 -3.45 -0.47 -1.38
CA LEU A 35 -4.25 -1.14 -2.41
C LEU A 35 -3.83 -2.60 -2.51
N VAL A 36 -4.79 -3.52 -2.36
CA VAL A 36 -4.55 -4.97 -2.45
C VAL A 36 -5.28 -5.57 -3.65
N GLU A 37 -4.81 -6.74 -4.10
CA GLU A 37 -5.22 -7.38 -5.36
C GLU A 37 -5.15 -6.45 -6.58
N THR A 38 -4.10 -5.64 -6.72
CA THR A 38 -4.02 -4.68 -7.83
C THR A 38 -3.99 -5.37 -9.20
N LYS A 39 -3.29 -6.50 -9.37
CA LYS A 39 -3.25 -7.29 -10.63
C LYS A 39 -2.82 -6.44 -11.85
N VAL A 40 -1.98 -5.44 -11.63
CA VAL A 40 -1.44 -4.51 -12.63
C VAL A 40 0.03 -4.84 -12.90
N LYS A 41 0.48 -4.77 -14.15
CA LYS A 41 1.91 -5.00 -14.47
C LYS A 41 2.77 -3.81 -14.01
N GLN A 42 4.02 -4.08 -13.64
CA GLN A 42 4.94 -3.08 -13.08
C GLN A 42 5.10 -1.84 -13.98
N GLU A 43 5.17 -2.02 -15.29
CA GLU A 43 5.29 -0.95 -16.27
C GLU A 43 4.14 0.06 -16.25
N LYS A 44 2.96 -0.30 -15.71
CA LYS A 44 1.80 0.59 -15.58
C LYS A 44 1.66 1.22 -14.19
N ALA A 45 2.41 0.72 -13.21
CA ALA A 45 2.23 1.07 -11.81
C ALA A 45 2.38 2.58 -11.58
N TYR A 46 3.46 3.16 -12.11
CA TYR A 46 3.74 4.58 -11.97
C TYR A 46 2.57 5.44 -12.47
N GLN A 47 2.13 5.25 -13.72
CA GLN A 47 1.03 6.01 -14.30
C GLN A 47 -0.25 5.90 -13.46
N PHE A 48 -0.58 4.71 -12.97
CA PHE A 48 -1.83 4.50 -12.25
C PHE A 48 -1.80 5.12 -10.85
N VAL A 49 -0.64 5.18 -10.21
CA VAL A 49 -0.47 5.95 -8.97
C VAL A 49 -0.62 7.44 -9.23
N GLN A 50 -0.06 7.95 -10.33
CA GLN A 50 -0.24 9.36 -10.71
C GLN A 50 -1.71 9.70 -11.03
N ASP A 51 -2.48 8.75 -11.59
CA ASP A 51 -3.92 8.92 -11.81
C ASP A 51 -4.71 9.01 -10.49
N VAL A 52 -4.23 8.37 -9.42
CA VAL A 52 -4.84 8.47 -8.07
C VAL A 52 -4.51 9.81 -7.42
N GLY A 53 -3.24 10.20 -7.49
CA GLY A 53 -2.75 11.44 -6.90
C GLY A 53 -1.50 11.93 -7.64
N PRO A 54 -1.56 13.08 -8.32
CA PRO A 54 -0.38 13.66 -8.96
C PRO A 54 0.74 13.91 -7.94
N GLY A 55 1.94 13.44 -8.24
CA GLY A 55 3.11 13.54 -7.38
C GLY A 55 3.15 12.55 -6.22
N TRP A 56 2.18 11.63 -6.12
CA TRP A 56 2.23 10.60 -5.08
C TRP A 56 3.35 9.59 -5.33
N GLU A 57 3.95 9.14 -4.25
CA GLU A 57 4.95 8.07 -4.25
C GLU A 57 4.30 6.74 -3.87
N TYR A 58 4.99 5.63 -4.15
CA TYR A 58 4.46 4.31 -3.84
C TYR A 58 5.53 3.26 -3.60
N ALA A 59 5.16 2.25 -2.80
CA ALA A 59 5.85 1.00 -2.61
C ALA A 59 4.99 -0.15 -3.14
N GLN A 60 5.63 -1.25 -3.55
CA GLN A 60 5.01 -2.36 -4.26
C GLN A 60 5.74 -3.67 -3.95
N ASN A 61 5.14 -4.82 -4.31
CA ASN A 61 5.72 -6.15 -4.09
C ASN A 61 5.93 -6.99 -5.37
N TYR A 62 6.25 -6.38 -6.50
CA TYR A 62 6.52 -7.02 -7.80
C TYR A 62 7.61 -8.09 -7.75
N THR A 63 8.62 -7.93 -6.90
CA THR A 63 9.66 -8.94 -6.66
C THR A 63 9.10 -10.27 -6.15
N PHE A 64 7.94 -10.26 -5.50
CA PHE A 64 7.24 -11.45 -5.01
C PHE A 64 6.04 -11.84 -5.87
N CYS A 65 5.44 -10.89 -6.61
CA CYS A 65 4.29 -11.13 -7.47
C CYS A 65 4.34 -10.26 -8.73
N SER A 66 4.62 -10.86 -9.89
CA SER A 66 4.82 -10.16 -11.17
C SER A 66 3.64 -9.26 -11.61
N ARG A 67 2.43 -9.53 -11.13
CA ARG A 67 1.24 -8.72 -11.41
C ARG A 67 0.92 -7.69 -10.34
N GLY A 68 1.79 -7.46 -9.36
CA GLY A 68 1.56 -6.52 -8.28
C GLY A 68 0.37 -6.96 -7.42
N ARG A 69 0.62 -7.23 -6.15
CA ARG A 69 -0.47 -7.65 -5.25
C ARG A 69 -0.82 -6.58 -4.25
N ILE A 70 0.20 -5.93 -3.71
CA ILE A 70 0.06 -4.96 -2.63
C ILE A 70 0.82 -3.73 -3.08
N TRP A 71 0.15 -2.58 -3.09
CA TRP A 71 0.76 -1.27 -3.21
C TRP A 71 0.46 -0.47 -1.94
N VAL A 72 1.39 0.40 -1.57
CA VAL A 72 1.19 1.45 -0.56
C VAL A 72 1.54 2.77 -1.23
N CYS A 73 0.59 3.70 -1.33
CA CYS A 73 0.80 4.98 -1.99
C CYS A 73 0.64 6.11 -0.97
N TRP A 74 1.42 7.18 -1.08
CA TRP A 74 1.35 8.31 -0.15
C TRP A 74 1.64 9.66 -0.81
N ASN A 75 1.16 10.73 -0.17
CA ASN A 75 1.51 12.10 -0.53
C ASN A 75 2.86 12.49 0.12
N PRO A 76 3.95 12.65 -0.65
CA PRO A 76 5.26 12.97 -0.10
C PRO A 76 5.34 14.35 0.54
N ASN A 77 4.41 15.26 0.22
CA ASN A 77 4.34 16.59 0.84
C ASN A 77 3.85 16.54 2.29
N VAL A 78 3.23 15.42 2.71
CA VAL A 78 2.66 15.27 4.06
C VAL A 78 3.46 14.27 4.89
N CYS A 79 3.98 13.21 4.26
CA CYS A 79 4.76 12.19 4.95
C CYS A 79 5.84 11.57 4.08
N ALA A 80 6.96 11.23 4.72
CA ALA A 80 7.99 10.36 4.16
C ALA A 80 7.74 8.93 4.62
N MET A 81 7.81 7.96 3.69
CA MET A 81 7.65 6.55 4.01
C MET A 81 8.87 5.75 3.57
N ASN A 82 9.40 4.95 4.49
CA ASN A 82 10.58 4.11 4.26
C ASN A 82 10.16 2.65 4.35
N ASN A 83 10.52 1.85 3.33
CA ASN A 83 10.28 0.41 3.34
C ASN A 83 11.11 -0.24 4.46
N ILE A 84 10.45 -1.04 5.30
CA ILE A 84 11.13 -1.90 6.29
C ILE A 84 11.29 -3.28 5.69
N GLU A 85 10.17 -3.87 5.27
CA GLU A 85 10.16 -5.19 4.68
C GLU A 85 8.97 -5.37 3.75
N THR A 86 9.19 -6.13 2.68
CA THR A 86 8.17 -6.46 1.69
C THR A 86 8.14 -7.96 1.49
N SER A 87 6.94 -8.51 1.34
CA SER A 87 6.74 -9.93 1.05
C SER A 87 5.58 -10.14 0.08
N LEU A 88 5.26 -11.42 -0.18
CA LEU A 88 4.07 -11.80 -0.93
C LEU A 88 2.76 -11.44 -0.19
N GLN A 89 2.80 -11.31 1.13
CA GLN A 89 1.60 -11.16 1.98
C GLN A 89 1.51 -9.80 2.68
N PHE A 90 2.57 -8.99 2.70
CA PHE A 90 2.54 -7.66 3.31
C PHE A 90 3.57 -6.70 2.71
N ILE A 91 3.35 -5.41 2.95
CA ILE A 91 4.37 -4.36 2.87
C ILE A 91 4.38 -3.63 4.21
N ASN A 92 5.53 -3.61 4.89
CA ASN A 92 5.75 -2.94 6.17
C ASN A 92 6.62 -1.69 5.95
N MET A 93 6.16 -0.55 6.45
CA MET A 93 6.80 0.75 6.23
C MET A 93 6.81 1.60 7.49
N LYS A 94 7.91 2.33 7.69
CA LYS A 94 7.99 3.41 8.67
C LYS A 94 7.44 4.69 8.05
N VAL A 95 6.54 5.35 8.74
CA VAL A 95 5.95 6.64 8.37
C VAL A 95 6.53 7.73 9.26
N SER A 96 7.07 8.76 8.64
CA SER A 96 7.52 9.99 9.30
C SER A 96 6.68 11.17 8.79
N MET A 97 6.07 11.93 9.70
CA MET A 97 5.30 13.13 9.37
C MET A 97 5.88 14.33 10.10
N LEU A 98 5.77 15.52 9.51
CA LEU A 98 6.36 16.75 10.06
C LEU A 98 5.92 17.06 11.49
N THR A 99 4.67 16.75 11.83
CA THR A 99 4.04 17.19 13.09
C THR A 99 3.66 16.05 14.02
N SER A 100 4.11 14.81 13.78
CA SER A 100 3.71 13.67 14.60
C SER A 100 4.82 12.68 14.81
N THR A 101 4.80 12.00 15.96
CA THR A 101 5.70 10.87 16.24
C THR A 101 5.64 9.85 15.10
N PRO A 102 6.79 9.38 14.60
CA PRO A 102 6.84 8.33 13.60
C PRO A 102 6.07 7.08 14.04
N PHE A 103 5.51 6.37 13.08
CA PHE A 103 4.75 5.15 13.33
C PHE A 103 4.97 4.14 12.20
N ILE A 104 4.51 2.91 12.42
CA ILE A 104 4.63 1.84 11.43
C ILE A 104 3.27 1.56 10.79
N VAL A 105 3.28 1.29 9.49
CA VAL A 105 2.12 0.82 8.73
C VAL A 105 2.50 -0.48 8.04
N THR A 106 1.67 -1.50 8.25
CA THR A 106 1.76 -2.77 7.55
C THR A 106 0.49 -3.01 6.76
N ILE A 107 0.57 -2.96 5.43
CA ILE A 107 -0.54 -3.32 4.54
C ILE A 107 -0.45 -4.81 4.25
N VAL A 108 -1.50 -5.56 4.56
CA VAL A 108 -1.52 -7.03 4.54
C VAL A 108 -2.54 -7.53 3.53
N TYR A 109 -2.15 -8.52 2.74
CA TYR A 109 -3.05 -9.41 2.01
C TYR A 109 -2.62 -10.86 2.25
N GLY A 110 -3.26 -11.49 3.24
CA GLY A 110 -2.89 -12.82 3.72
C GLY A 110 -3.24 -13.93 2.75
N SER A 111 -2.41 -14.96 2.70
CA SER A 111 -2.67 -16.18 1.93
C SER A 111 -3.86 -16.96 2.50
N ASN A 112 -4.62 -17.61 1.62
CA ASN A 112 -5.62 -18.61 2.02
C ASN A 112 -4.96 -19.94 2.44
N ASP A 113 -3.71 -20.18 2.03
CA ASP A 113 -2.93 -21.31 2.51
C ASP A 113 -2.50 -21.09 3.96
N LEU A 114 -2.87 -22.02 4.84
CA LEU A 114 -2.67 -21.91 6.28
C LEU A 114 -1.18 -21.89 6.66
N VAL A 115 -0.35 -22.67 5.97
CA VAL A 115 1.10 -22.74 6.25
C VAL A 115 1.78 -21.43 5.88
N ALA A 116 1.47 -20.88 4.70
CA ALA A 116 1.95 -19.57 4.29
C ALA A 116 1.46 -18.45 5.22
N ARG A 117 0.18 -18.49 5.63
CA ARG A 117 -0.40 -17.49 6.54
C ARG A 117 0.24 -17.52 7.94
N LYS A 118 0.67 -18.69 8.44
CA LYS A 118 1.44 -18.78 9.69
C LYS A 118 2.74 -17.97 9.64
N LYS A 119 3.43 -17.92 8.49
CA LYS A 119 4.65 -17.11 8.32
C LYS A 119 4.36 -15.61 8.47
N LEU A 120 3.25 -15.13 7.91
CA LEU A 120 2.78 -13.75 8.09
C LEU A 120 2.54 -13.44 9.58
N TRP A 121 1.83 -14.32 10.30
CA TRP A 121 1.58 -14.11 11.72
C TRP A 121 2.86 -14.11 12.55
N GLY A 122 3.79 -15.04 12.27
CA GLY A 122 5.10 -15.06 12.92
C GLY A 122 5.85 -13.74 12.74
N TYR A 123 5.84 -13.19 11.53
CA TYR A 123 6.43 -11.87 11.26
C TYR A 123 5.76 -10.77 12.09
N LEU A 124 4.43 -10.67 12.05
CA LEU A 124 3.68 -9.61 12.75
C LEU A 124 3.88 -9.66 14.27
N MET A 125 3.92 -10.85 14.86
CA MET A 125 4.18 -11.02 16.29
C MET A 125 5.61 -10.63 16.65
N ASN A 126 6.60 -11.06 15.87
CA ASN A 126 8.01 -10.74 16.12
C ASN A 126 8.32 -9.25 15.94
N PHE A 127 7.64 -8.59 15.01
CA PHE A 127 7.83 -7.16 14.76
C PHE A 127 7.18 -6.29 15.84
N ALA A 128 6.10 -6.76 16.46
CA ALA A 128 5.36 -6.03 17.49
C ALA A 128 5.89 -6.25 18.93
N ALA A 129 6.81 -7.20 19.12
CA ALA A 129 7.47 -7.51 20.38
C ALA A 129 8.60 -6.52 20.68
#